data_AF-A0AAN4HCN8-F1
#
_entry.id   AF-A0AAN4HCN8-F1
#
_cell.length_a   1.000
_cell.length_b   1.000
_cell.length_c   1.000
_cell.angle_alpha   90.00
_cell.angle_beta   90.00
_cell.angle_gamma   90.00
#
_symmetry.space_group_name_H-M   'P 1'
#
loop_
_entity.id
_entity.type
_entity.pdbx_description
1 polymer ?
#
loop_
_entity_poly.entity_id
_entity_poly.type
_entity_poly.pdbx_seq_one_letter_code
_entity_poly.pdbx_strand_id
1 'polypeptide(L)'
;MKLFGKKKKEKKKEKKKVEAEEKDELELEEEELEEEVPTQLDNQTTVFDVIAPEGMKIDAEDYGVIKQSLGSNTFFRPFYIPRDGYPRMMQTNWLNMLTSAGEVDVMIDIHKEPKAKAMRSLDMQLTMLRSNLSFQRTRGNIDQEKDLDAKIQDTNNLMDEIQFNENDSYMVSTMAVAYAESKKELDVLCEYLEDEMQASHFKIASTWNRVKSGLKAVMPLGAPNTLQDTYRNIDRRALCTFAPFVSGSGRFNGGIPIGKNKITGQVEFLNSFGNADYRPPNYNIGVTGISGSGKSLLLKMKLARETSLADTHAMIIDPEGGATRS
;
A
#
# COMPACT_ATOMS: atom_id res chain seq x y z
N MET A 1 9.32 56.95 -38.05
CA MET A 1 10.30 56.34 -37.12
C MET A 1 10.03 56.59 -35.61
N LYS A 2 8.86 57.12 -35.18
CA LYS A 2 8.59 57.43 -33.75
C LYS A 2 7.72 56.41 -32.97
N LEU A 3 7.19 55.38 -33.63
CA LEU A 3 6.27 54.41 -32.99
C LEU A 3 6.97 53.22 -32.27
N PHE A 4 8.24 52.91 -32.58
CA PHE A 4 8.95 51.78 -31.96
C PHE A 4 9.61 52.10 -30.60
N GLY A 5 9.86 53.38 -30.30
CA GLY A 5 10.50 53.79 -29.04
C GLY A 5 9.57 53.80 -27.81
N LYS A 6 8.26 54.01 -28.01
CA LYS A 6 7.27 54.02 -26.91
C LYS A 6 7.00 52.61 -26.35
N LYS A 7 6.77 51.62 -27.23
CA LYS A 7 6.56 50.21 -26.82
C LYS A 7 7.74 49.61 -26.06
N LYS A 8 8.98 50.03 -26.37
CA LYS A 8 10.19 49.55 -25.67
C LYS A 8 10.36 50.17 -24.29
N LYS A 9 9.87 51.41 -24.08
CA LYS A 9 9.86 52.08 -22.77
C LYS A 9 8.74 51.57 -21.86
N GLU A 10 7.58 51.24 -22.42
CA GLU A 10 6.46 50.63 -21.68
C GLU A 10 6.83 49.23 -21.17
N LYS A 11 7.39 48.36 -22.03
CA LYS A 11 7.86 47.02 -21.60
C LYS A 11 8.97 47.05 -20.55
N LYS A 12 9.83 48.09 -20.55
CA LYS A 12 10.88 48.27 -19.52
C LYS A 12 10.31 48.77 -18.20
N LYS A 13 9.21 49.53 -18.23
CA LYS A 13 8.49 49.97 -17.02
C LYS A 13 7.66 48.83 -16.41
N GLU A 14 7.03 48.00 -17.23
CA GLU A 14 6.32 46.80 -16.76
C GLU A 14 7.30 45.80 -16.14
N LYS A 15 8.44 45.49 -16.78
CA LYS A 15 9.45 44.60 -16.18
C LYS A 15 10.01 45.11 -14.84
N LYS A 16 10.24 46.43 -14.72
CA LYS A 16 10.70 47.03 -13.46
C LYS A 16 9.62 47.08 -12.37
N LYS A 17 8.34 47.04 -12.74
CA LYS A 17 7.24 46.93 -11.79
C LYS A 17 7.11 45.50 -11.28
N VAL A 18 7.19 44.52 -12.18
CA VAL A 18 7.15 43.09 -11.81
C VAL A 18 8.36 42.71 -10.96
N GLU A 19 9.57 43.17 -11.29
CA GLU A 19 10.77 42.92 -10.46
C GLU A 19 10.76 43.67 -9.10
N ALA A 20 9.91 44.70 -8.96
CA ALA A 20 9.73 45.41 -7.69
C ALA A 20 8.62 44.76 -6.86
N GLU A 21 7.53 44.32 -7.48
CA GLU A 21 6.45 43.55 -6.85
C GLU A 21 6.95 42.17 -6.38
N GLU A 22 7.79 41.46 -7.16
CA GLU A 22 8.43 40.20 -6.73
C GLU A 22 9.43 40.42 -5.58
N LYS A 23 10.09 41.58 -5.52
CA LYS A 23 11.00 41.93 -4.42
C LYS A 23 10.26 42.33 -3.16
N ASP A 24 9.18 43.09 -3.29
CA ASP A 24 8.31 43.44 -2.17
C ASP A 24 7.59 42.17 -1.65
N GLU A 25 7.20 41.22 -2.50
CA GLU A 25 6.67 39.91 -2.08
C GLU A 25 7.73 39.04 -1.38
N LEU A 26 8.98 39.02 -1.87
CA LEU A 26 10.09 38.32 -1.21
C LEU A 26 10.51 38.98 0.11
N GLU A 27 10.48 40.31 0.20
CA GLU A 27 10.75 41.05 1.44
C GLU A 27 9.60 40.87 2.45
N LEU A 28 8.34 40.74 1.99
CA LEU A 28 7.19 40.38 2.83
C LEU A 28 7.24 38.92 3.31
N GLU A 29 7.67 37.98 2.46
CA GLU A 29 7.91 36.58 2.88
C GLU A 29 9.10 36.45 3.85
N GLU A 30 10.13 37.30 3.74
CA GLU A 30 11.26 37.37 4.69
C GLU A 30 10.88 38.08 6.00
N GLU A 31 9.99 39.09 6.00
CA GLU A 31 9.46 39.74 7.21
C GLU A 31 8.46 38.86 7.99
N GLU A 32 7.71 37.96 7.34
CA GLU A 32 6.83 36.99 8.01
C GLU A 32 7.60 35.84 8.72
N LEU A 33 8.93 35.79 8.59
CA LEU A 33 9.82 34.82 9.26
C LEU A 33 10.53 35.39 10.50
N GLU A 34 10.19 36.59 10.96
CA GLU A 34 10.51 36.99 12.33
C GLU A 34 9.64 36.15 13.28
N GLU A 35 10.23 35.14 13.92
CA GLU A 35 9.57 34.33 14.95
C GLU A 35 9.07 35.24 16.08
N GLU A 36 7.80 35.66 16.01
CA GLU A 36 7.13 36.37 17.11
C GLU A 36 7.23 35.50 18.37
N VAL A 37 7.76 36.08 19.46
CA VAL A 37 7.85 35.37 20.74
C VAL A 37 6.43 35.01 21.17
N PRO A 38 6.12 33.72 21.40
CA PRO A 38 4.76 33.28 21.65
C PRO A 38 4.15 34.02 22.85
N THR A 39 2.91 34.45 22.68
CA THR A 39 2.17 35.23 23.66
C THR A 39 1.51 34.34 24.71
N GLN A 40 0.95 34.95 25.75
CA GLN A 40 0.22 34.24 26.81
C GLN A 40 -1.03 33.51 26.30
N LEU A 41 -1.54 33.87 25.12
CA LEU A 41 -2.64 33.20 24.42
C LEU A 41 -2.18 31.93 23.69
N ASP A 42 -0.90 31.87 23.29
CA ASP A 42 -0.27 30.71 22.62
C ASP A 42 0.19 29.63 23.61
N ASN A 43 -0.02 29.86 24.90
CA ASN A 43 0.34 28.94 25.99
C ASN A 43 -0.63 27.74 26.12
N GLN A 44 -1.57 27.60 25.17
CA GLN A 44 -2.44 26.44 25.09
C GLN A 44 -1.73 25.33 24.33
N THR A 45 -1.67 24.14 24.92
CA THR A 45 -1.05 22.98 24.30
C THR A 45 -1.80 22.62 23.02
N THR A 46 -1.08 22.65 21.90
CA THR A 46 -1.65 22.26 20.61
C THR A 46 -1.59 20.75 20.46
N VAL A 47 -2.37 20.20 19.52
CA VAL A 47 -2.28 18.77 19.18
C VAL A 47 -0.88 18.42 18.68
N PHE A 48 -0.20 19.34 17.99
CA PHE A 48 1.16 19.15 17.50
C PHE A 48 2.16 19.02 18.65
N ASP A 49 2.01 19.78 19.73
CA ASP A 49 2.88 19.65 20.91
C ASP A 49 2.74 18.31 21.63
N VAL A 50 1.57 17.68 21.53
CA VAL A 50 1.30 16.36 22.13
C VAL A 50 1.90 15.23 21.29
N ILE A 51 1.88 15.35 19.96
CA ILE A 51 2.29 14.27 19.05
C ILE A 51 3.72 14.43 18.51
N ALA A 52 4.28 15.65 18.55
CA ALA A 52 5.60 15.91 18.04
C ALA A 52 6.65 15.26 18.95
N PRO A 53 7.64 14.54 18.38
CA PRO A 53 8.77 14.07 19.16
C PRO A 53 9.64 15.25 19.62
N GLU A 54 10.42 15.05 20.70
CA GLU A 54 11.43 16.03 21.15
C GLU A 54 12.45 16.35 20.04
N GLY A 55 12.73 15.36 19.19
CA GLY A 55 13.56 15.54 18.02
C GLY A 55 13.85 14.25 17.27
N MET A 56 14.59 14.37 16.19
CA MET A 56 14.99 13.24 15.36
C MET A 56 16.42 13.42 14.88
N LYS A 57 17.17 12.31 14.82
CA LYS A 57 18.54 12.26 14.35
C LYS A 57 18.68 11.20 13.25
N ILE A 58 19.38 11.53 12.17
CA ILE A 58 19.75 10.61 11.10
C ILE A 58 21.27 10.60 11.05
N ASP A 59 21.87 9.68 11.79
CA ASP A 59 23.33 9.52 11.86
C ASP A 59 23.86 8.41 10.95
N ALA A 60 23.01 7.46 10.61
CA ALA A 60 23.38 6.26 9.89
C ALA A 60 23.00 6.35 8.42
N GLU A 61 23.66 5.53 7.62
CA GLU A 61 23.40 5.46 6.18
C GLU A 61 22.00 4.88 5.91
N ASP A 62 21.43 4.07 6.79
CA ASP A 62 20.19 3.33 6.54
C ASP A 62 19.09 3.47 7.59
N TYR A 63 19.34 4.08 8.75
CA TYR A 63 18.34 4.25 9.81
C TYR A 63 18.44 5.61 10.50
N GLY A 64 17.40 5.96 11.25
CA GLY A 64 17.39 7.13 12.14
C GLY A 64 16.85 6.80 13.53
N VAL A 65 16.89 7.80 14.41
CA VAL A 65 16.43 7.72 15.80
C VAL A 65 15.52 8.89 16.09
N ILE A 66 14.32 8.60 16.59
CA ILE A 66 13.36 9.58 17.10
C ILE A 66 13.49 9.59 18.63
N LYS A 67 13.61 10.79 19.20
CA LYS A 67 13.61 11.02 20.63
C LYS A 67 12.19 11.34 21.07
N GLN A 68 11.53 10.44 21.80
CA GLN A 68 10.14 10.64 22.24
C GLN A 68 10.07 11.30 23.62
N SER A 69 11.00 10.94 24.52
CA SER A 69 11.14 11.55 25.84
C SER A 69 12.59 11.48 26.29
N LEU A 70 12.93 12.19 27.38
CA LEU A 70 14.21 12.07 28.10
C LEU A 70 14.75 10.62 28.20
N GLY A 71 13.89 9.62 28.43
CA GLY A 71 14.28 8.22 28.60
C GLY A 71 14.08 7.30 27.39
N SER A 72 13.24 7.67 26.41
CA SER A 72 12.84 6.76 25.32
C SER A 72 13.33 7.22 23.96
N ASN A 73 13.85 6.25 23.18
CA ASN A 73 14.26 6.42 21.80
C ASN A 73 13.50 5.38 20.95
N THR A 74 13.14 5.75 19.74
CA THR A 74 12.56 4.85 18.74
C THR A 74 13.45 4.86 17.51
N PHE A 75 13.92 3.69 17.09
CA PHE A 75 14.70 3.54 15.88
C PHE A 75 13.76 3.35 14.70
N PHE A 76 14.11 3.88 13.54
CA PHE A 76 13.31 3.71 12.33
C PHE A 76 14.18 3.47 11.09
N ARG A 77 13.69 2.64 10.17
CA ARG A 77 14.34 2.36 8.87
C ARG A 77 13.32 2.50 7.74
N PRO A 78 13.45 3.52 6.87
CA PRO A 78 12.63 3.62 5.67
C PRO A 78 13.15 2.69 4.58
N PHE A 79 12.22 1.98 3.94
CA PHE A 79 12.47 1.09 2.82
C PHE A 79 11.38 1.24 1.76
N TYR A 80 11.60 0.67 0.58
CA TYR A 80 10.68 0.75 -0.54
C TYR A 80 10.78 -0.50 -1.40
N ILE A 81 9.78 -0.70 -2.26
CA ILE A 81 9.82 -1.74 -3.30
C ILE A 81 10.43 -1.11 -4.56
N PRO A 82 11.60 -1.54 -5.03
CA PRO A 82 12.21 -1.00 -6.24
C PRO A 82 11.39 -1.37 -7.49
N ARG A 83 11.68 -0.72 -8.62
CA ARG A 83 10.98 -0.96 -9.89
C ARG A 83 10.98 -2.43 -10.33
N ASP A 84 12.07 -3.15 -10.11
CA ASP A 84 12.19 -4.58 -10.41
C ASP A 84 11.77 -5.48 -9.22
N GLY A 85 11.35 -4.88 -8.11
CA GLY A 85 11.01 -5.56 -6.87
C GLY A 85 9.59 -6.10 -6.82
N TYR A 86 8.69 -5.71 -7.73
CA TYR A 86 7.36 -6.34 -7.80
C TYR A 86 7.39 -7.59 -8.70
N PRO A 87 6.67 -8.66 -8.33
CA PRO A 87 6.57 -9.88 -9.14
C PRO A 87 5.88 -9.61 -10.49
N ARG A 88 6.00 -10.57 -11.42
CA ARG A 88 5.31 -10.49 -12.73
C ARG A 88 3.78 -10.56 -12.57
N MET A 89 3.31 -11.37 -11.63
CA MET A 89 1.90 -11.46 -11.26
C MET A 89 1.77 -11.15 -9.77
N MET A 90 1.01 -10.10 -9.45
CA MET A 90 0.72 -9.76 -8.06
C MET A 90 -0.46 -10.57 -7.55
N GLN A 91 -0.29 -11.14 -6.37
CA GLN A 91 -1.37 -11.82 -5.65
C GLN A 91 -2.16 -10.79 -4.83
N THR A 92 -3.44 -11.04 -4.61
CA THR A 92 -4.21 -10.23 -3.66
C THR A 92 -3.66 -10.40 -2.24
N ASN A 93 -3.91 -9.43 -1.36
CA ASN A 93 -3.56 -9.49 0.06
C ASN A 93 -2.05 -9.43 0.38
N TRP A 94 -1.18 -9.21 -0.61
CA TRP A 94 0.27 -9.15 -0.39
C TRP A 94 0.67 -8.05 0.61
N LEU A 95 -0.07 -6.93 0.63
CA LEU A 95 0.19 -5.81 1.52
C LEU A 95 0.09 -6.19 3.01
N ASN A 96 -0.65 -7.25 3.34
CA ASN A 96 -0.76 -7.73 4.73
C ASN A 96 0.58 -8.19 5.31
N MET A 97 1.51 -8.65 4.46
CA MET A 97 2.86 -9.03 4.90
C MET A 97 3.59 -7.84 5.54
N LEU A 98 3.35 -6.62 5.04
CA LEU A 98 3.91 -5.39 5.60
C LEU A 98 3.08 -4.90 6.79
N THR A 99 1.76 -4.80 6.62
CA THR A 99 0.88 -4.18 7.64
C THR A 99 0.66 -5.04 8.88
N SER A 100 0.96 -6.35 8.81
CA SER A 100 0.83 -7.27 9.95
C SER A 100 2.16 -7.62 10.62
N ALA A 101 3.29 -7.08 10.12
CA ALA A 101 4.62 -7.43 10.61
C ALA A 101 5.01 -6.80 11.95
N GLY A 102 4.26 -5.82 12.43
CA GLY A 102 4.55 -5.07 13.66
C GLY A 102 4.36 -3.58 13.45
N GLU A 103 5.28 -2.78 13.98
CA GLU A 103 5.27 -1.32 13.81
C GLU A 103 5.85 -0.92 12.45
N VAL A 104 5.00 -0.99 11.43
CA VAL A 104 5.34 -0.60 10.05
C VAL A 104 4.28 0.33 9.49
N ASP A 105 4.70 1.53 9.12
CA ASP A 105 3.88 2.45 8.34
C ASP A 105 4.11 2.19 6.85
N VAL A 106 3.04 2.12 6.06
CA VAL A 106 3.13 1.93 4.60
C VAL A 106 2.41 3.07 3.88
N MET A 107 3.12 3.67 2.93
CA MET A 107 2.60 4.69 2.02
C MET A 107 2.60 4.16 0.59
N ILE A 108 1.45 4.26 -0.06
CA ILE A 108 1.27 3.92 -1.47
C ILE A 108 0.92 5.21 -2.20
N ASP A 109 1.86 5.67 -3.03
CA ASP A 109 1.67 6.85 -3.85
C ASP A 109 1.28 6.44 -5.27
N ILE A 110 0.14 6.94 -5.75
CA ILE A 110 -0.52 6.49 -6.99
C ILE A 110 -0.79 7.70 -7.88
N HIS A 111 -0.19 7.68 -9.07
CA HIS A 111 -0.41 8.69 -10.10
C HIS A 111 -1.00 8.04 -11.34
N LYS A 112 -2.25 8.40 -11.68
CA LYS A 112 -2.86 7.94 -12.93
C LYS A 112 -2.12 8.56 -14.11
N GLU A 113 -1.68 7.73 -15.06
CA GLU A 113 -1.11 8.24 -16.30
C GLU A 113 -2.22 8.63 -17.29
N PRO A 114 -2.09 9.78 -17.97
CA PRO A 114 -2.99 10.11 -19.07
C PRO A 114 -2.91 9.05 -20.16
N LYS A 115 -4.07 8.60 -20.65
CA LYS A 115 -4.19 7.57 -21.70
C LYS A 115 -3.26 7.82 -22.90
N ALA A 116 -3.20 9.06 -23.39
CA ALA A 116 -2.32 9.42 -24.51
C ALA A 116 -0.83 9.21 -24.21
N LYS A 117 -0.40 9.43 -22.97
CA LYS A 117 0.99 9.19 -22.53
C LYS A 117 1.27 7.70 -22.41
N ALA A 118 0.33 6.94 -21.82
CA ALA A 118 0.43 5.49 -21.70
C ALA A 118 0.57 4.81 -23.07
N MET A 119 -0.31 5.15 -24.03
CA MET A 119 -0.26 4.62 -25.40
C MET A 119 1.08 4.91 -26.08
N ARG A 120 1.59 6.15 -26.00
CA ARG A 120 2.90 6.52 -26.58
C ARG A 120 4.04 5.72 -25.97
N SER A 121 4.02 5.50 -24.66
CA SER A 121 5.04 4.70 -23.96
C SER A 121 5.02 3.24 -24.43
N LEU A 122 3.82 2.64 -24.55
CA LEU A 122 3.64 1.28 -25.04
C LEU A 122 4.05 1.14 -26.51
N ASP A 123 3.73 2.10 -27.37
CA ASP A 123 4.17 2.12 -28.77
C ASP A 123 5.70 2.13 -28.91
N MET A 124 6.38 2.95 -28.09
CA MET A 124 7.84 2.99 -28.04
C MET A 124 8.43 1.64 -27.57
N GLN A 125 7.85 1.05 -26.52
CA GLN A 125 8.25 -0.26 -26.02
C GLN A 125 8.04 -1.35 -27.07
N LEU A 126 6.89 -1.37 -27.74
CA LEU A 126 6.55 -2.30 -28.80
C LEU A 126 7.54 -2.20 -29.97
N THR A 127 7.92 -0.98 -30.35
CA THR A 127 8.93 -0.74 -31.38
C THR A 127 10.29 -1.31 -31.00
N MET A 128 10.74 -1.07 -29.75
CA MET A 128 11.98 -1.66 -29.23
C MET A 128 11.93 -3.19 -29.19
N LEU A 129 10.83 -3.77 -28.71
CA LEU A 129 10.65 -5.23 -28.65
C LEU A 129 10.69 -5.87 -30.04
N ARG A 130 9.99 -5.28 -31.03
CA ARG A 130 10.01 -5.76 -32.43
C ARG A 130 11.38 -5.65 -33.07
N SER A 131 12.12 -4.57 -32.78
CA SER A 131 13.49 -4.40 -33.26
C SER A 131 14.42 -5.49 -32.68
N ASN A 132 14.35 -5.71 -31.37
CA ASN A 132 15.10 -6.77 -30.69
C ASN A 132 14.73 -8.16 -31.22
N LEU A 133 13.45 -8.43 -31.47
CA LEU A 133 12.97 -9.69 -32.02
C LEU A 133 13.60 -9.96 -33.41
N SER A 134 13.59 -8.96 -34.30
CA SER A 134 14.21 -9.05 -35.63
C SER A 134 15.70 -9.38 -35.54
N PHE A 135 16.40 -8.75 -34.59
CA PHE A 135 17.81 -9.01 -34.32
C PHE A 135 18.05 -10.44 -33.83
N GLN A 136 17.25 -10.94 -32.89
CA GLN A 136 17.41 -12.30 -32.34
C GLN A 136 17.04 -13.38 -33.35
N ARG A 137 16.04 -13.15 -34.20
CA ARG A 137 15.71 -14.02 -35.34
C ARG A 137 16.89 -14.18 -36.29
N THR A 138 17.59 -13.07 -36.58
CA THR A 138 18.80 -13.11 -37.44
C THR A 138 19.92 -13.95 -36.81
N ARG A 139 20.01 -13.99 -35.48
CA ARG A 139 20.98 -14.81 -34.73
C ARG A 139 20.55 -16.25 -34.50
N GLY A 140 19.29 -16.60 -34.78
CA GLY A 140 18.75 -17.95 -34.56
C GLY A 140 18.59 -18.34 -33.09
N ASN A 141 18.44 -17.38 -32.17
CA ASN A 141 18.23 -17.67 -30.74
C ASN A 141 16.74 -17.87 -30.43
N ILE A 142 16.27 -19.11 -30.54
CA ILE A 142 14.86 -19.51 -30.45
C ILE A 142 14.25 -19.19 -29.07
N ASP A 143 15.00 -19.32 -27.98
CA ASP A 143 14.48 -19.10 -26.63
C ASP A 143 14.18 -17.61 -26.39
N GLN A 144 15.10 -16.73 -26.82
CA GLN A 144 14.92 -15.29 -26.75
C GLN A 144 13.81 -14.80 -27.70
N GLU A 145 13.67 -15.44 -28.85
CA GLU A 145 12.58 -15.14 -29.79
C GLU A 145 11.21 -15.38 -29.14
N LYS A 146 11.00 -16.54 -28.52
CA LYS A 146 9.74 -16.87 -27.84
C LYS A 146 9.41 -15.90 -26.70
N ASP A 147 10.40 -15.53 -25.89
CA ASP A 147 10.22 -14.57 -24.80
C ASP A 147 9.83 -13.17 -25.34
N LEU A 148 10.47 -12.71 -26.41
CA LEU A 148 10.15 -11.42 -27.04
C LEU A 148 8.78 -11.43 -27.71
N ASP A 149 8.39 -12.52 -28.39
CA ASP A 149 7.06 -12.66 -28.98
C ASP A 149 5.97 -12.61 -27.89
N ALA A 150 6.16 -13.29 -26.76
CA ALA A 150 5.23 -13.22 -25.63
C ALA A 150 5.11 -11.80 -25.06
N LYS A 151 6.23 -11.10 -24.87
CA LYS A 151 6.24 -9.68 -24.41
C LYS A 151 5.52 -8.75 -25.39
N ILE A 152 5.71 -8.96 -26.69
CA ILE A 152 5.00 -8.19 -27.73
C ILE A 152 3.49 -8.45 -27.64
N GLN A 153 3.08 -9.69 -27.48
CA GLN A 153 1.66 -10.04 -27.33
C GLN A 153 1.05 -9.41 -26.07
N ASP A 154 1.72 -9.53 -24.92
CA ASP A 154 1.29 -8.92 -23.66
C ASP A 154 1.16 -7.38 -23.80
N THR A 155 2.11 -6.74 -24.50
CA THR A 155 2.10 -5.29 -24.75
C THR A 155 0.94 -4.86 -25.63
N ASN A 156 0.65 -5.60 -26.73
CA ASN A 156 -0.49 -5.29 -27.60
C ASN A 156 -1.81 -5.46 -26.85
N ASN A 157 -1.97 -6.54 -26.07
CA ASN A 157 -3.17 -6.78 -25.29
C ASN A 157 -3.43 -5.62 -24.30
N LEU A 158 -2.41 -5.20 -23.54
CA LEU A 158 -2.53 -4.08 -22.61
C LEU A 158 -2.88 -2.77 -23.34
N MET A 159 -2.29 -2.55 -24.52
CA MET A 159 -2.56 -1.38 -25.34
C MET A 159 -4.01 -1.34 -25.83
N ASP A 160 -4.54 -2.48 -26.30
CA ASP A 160 -5.94 -2.62 -26.70
C ASP A 160 -6.88 -2.39 -25.51
N GLU A 161 -6.61 -3.01 -24.36
CA GLU A 161 -7.40 -2.83 -23.14
C GLU A 161 -7.46 -1.35 -22.69
N ILE A 162 -6.33 -0.63 -22.75
CA ILE A 162 -6.28 0.80 -22.46
C ILE A 162 -7.06 1.58 -23.52
N GLN A 163 -6.95 1.22 -24.80
CA GLN A 163 -7.66 1.86 -25.90
C GLN A 163 -9.18 1.74 -25.76
N PHE A 164 -9.69 0.61 -25.27
CA PHE A 164 -11.12 0.39 -25.02
C PHE A 164 -11.60 0.77 -23.61
N ASN A 165 -10.74 1.40 -22.79
CA ASN A 165 -11.00 1.79 -21.40
C ASN A 165 -11.33 0.61 -20.46
N GLU A 166 -10.91 -0.60 -20.82
CA GLU A 166 -11.01 -1.80 -19.98
C GLU A 166 -9.89 -1.86 -18.94
N ASN A 167 -8.80 -1.13 -19.17
CA ASN A 167 -7.66 -1.01 -18.27
C ASN A 167 -7.07 0.42 -18.33
N ASP A 168 -6.19 0.75 -17.38
CA ASP A 168 -5.52 2.05 -17.25
C ASP A 168 -4.08 1.84 -16.76
N SER A 169 -3.18 2.79 -17.04
CA SER A 169 -1.78 2.79 -16.58
C SER A 169 -1.60 3.75 -15.40
N TYR A 170 -0.85 3.32 -14.38
CA TYR A 170 -0.55 4.10 -13.19
C TYR A 170 0.95 4.04 -12.87
N MET A 171 1.50 5.14 -12.39
CA MET A 171 2.81 5.17 -11.73
C MET A 171 2.59 5.02 -10.23
N VAL A 172 3.09 3.93 -9.68
CA VAL A 172 2.84 3.53 -8.29
C VAL A 172 4.16 3.38 -7.56
N SER A 173 4.26 3.93 -6.36
CA SER A 173 5.38 3.76 -5.46
C SER A 173 4.89 3.22 -4.12
N THR A 174 5.44 2.10 -3.66
CA THR A 174 5.22 1.61 -2.29
C THR A 174 6.46 1.86 -1.46
N MET A 175 6.29 2.62 -0.38
CA MET A 175 7.32 2.96 0.58
C MET A 175 6.81 2.62 1.97
N ALA A 176 7.71 2.29 2.88
CA ALA A 176 7.36 1.95 4.23
C ALA A 176 8.45 2.36 5.22
N VAL A 177 8.10 2.49 6.49
CA VAL A 177 9.03 2.73 7.58
C VAL A 177 8.76 1.70 8.67
N ALA A 178 9.78 0.93 9.02
CA ALA A 178 9.75 0.04 10.18
C ALA A 178 10.27 0.79 11.41
N TYR A 179 9.66 0.54 12.58
CA TYR A 179 10.05 1.12 13.86
C TYR A 179 10.36 0.03 14.89
N ALA A 180 11.25 0.32 15.84
CA ALA A 180 11.52 -0.53 16.99
C ALA A 180 12.12 0.26 18.16
N GLU A 181 12.11 -0.32 19.36
CA GLU A 181 12.68 0.28 20.58
C GLU A 181 14.21 0.24 20.60
N SER A 182 14.81 -0.73 19.89
CA SER A 182 16.26 -0.87 19.76
C SER A 182 16.71 -1.15 18.34
N LYS A 183 17.96 -0.78 18.01
CA LYS A 183 18.57 -1.11 16.71
C LYS A 183 18.53 -2.62 16.41
N LYS A 184 18.78 -3.45 17.42
CA LYS A 184 18.81 -4.91 17.25
C LYS A 184 17.43 -5.46 16.86
N GLU A 185 16.37 -4.97 17.51
CA GLU A 185 15.00 -5.35 17.15
C GLU A 185 14.60 -4.83 15.77
N LEU A 186 15.04 -3.62 15.42
CA LEU A 186 14.83 -3.08 14.07
C LEU A 186 15.48 -3.96 13.00
N ASP A 187 16.71 -4.41 13.24
CA ASP A 187 17.42 -5.31 12.32
C ASP A 187 16.67 -6.65 12.16
N VAL A 188 16.23 -7.25 13.27
CA VAL A 188 15.43 -8.49 13.25
C VAL A 188 14.10 -8.31 12.52
N LEU A 189 13.40 -7.20 12.76
CA LEU A 189 12.14 -6.88 12.07
C LEU A 189 12.36 -6.70 10.56
N CYS A 190 13.43 -6.02 10.17
CA CYS A 190 13.76 -5.83 8.75
C CYS A 190 14.17 -7.12 8.05
N GLU A 191 14.95 -8.00 8.70
CA GLU A 191 15.28 -9.33 8.18
C GLU A 191 14.01 -10.17 7.98
N TYR A 192 13.10 -10.17 8.96
CA TYR A 192 11.81 -10.85 8.85
C TYR A 192 10.96 -10.32 7.69
N LEU A 193 10.88 -8.99 7.54
CA LEU A 193 10.16 -8.35 6.44
C LEU A 193 10.75 -8.70 5.08
N GLU A 194 12.08 -8.75 4.97
CA GLU A 194 12.77 -9.12 3.73
C GLU A 194 12.46 -10.57 3.34
N ASP A 195 12.54 -11.50 4.29
CA ASP A 195 12.23 -12.92 4.09
C ASP A 195 10.76 -13.13 3.69
N GLU A 196 9.81 -12.51 4.39
CA GLU A 196 8.37 -12.66 4.13
C GLU A 196 8.00 -12.10 2.76
N MET A 197 8.55 -10.92 2.40
CA MET A 197 8.32 -10.31 1.08
C MET A 197 8.96 -11.16 -0.03
N GLN A 198 10.16 -11.69 0.18
CA GLN A 198 10.86 -12.53 -0.78
C GLN A 198 10.15 -13.87 -1.02
N ALA A 199 9.51 -14.45 0.00
CA ALA A 199 8.69 -15.65 -0.13
C ALA A 199 7.53 -15.45 -1.13
N SER A 200 7.02 -14.22 -1.24
CA SER A 200 6.00 -13.80 -2.21
C SER A 200 6.58 -13.17 -3.49
N HIS A 201 7.88 -13.34 -3.74
CA HIS A 201 8.62 -12.81 -4.88
C HIS A 201 8.66 -11.28 -4.98
N PHE A 202 8.48 -10.59 -3.86
CA PHE A 202 8.78 -9.17 -3.76
C PHE A 202 10.24 -8.97 -3.32
N LYS A 203 10.84 -7.86 -3.73
CA LYS A 203 12.10 -7.36 -3.17
C LYS A 203 11.83 -6.05 -2.46
N ILE A 204 12.50 -5.83 -1.35
CA ILE A 204 12.53 -4.55 -0.65
C ILE A 204 13.95 -4.01 -0.66
N ALA A 205 14.10 -2.70 -0.60
CA ALA A 205 15.38 -2.02 -0.55
C ALA A 205 15.33 -0.90 0.48
N SER A 206 16.39 -0.75 1.28
CA SER A 206 16.51 0.36 2.21
C SER A 206 16.75 1.68 1.46
N THR A 207 16.40 2.79 2.11
CA THR A 207 16.72 4.13 1.60
C THR A 207 18.15 4.54 1.95
N TRP A 208 19.13 3.71 1.59
CA TRP A 208 20.55 3.91 1.90
C TRP A 208 21.03 5.30 1.44
N ASN A 209 21.66 6.04 2.35
CA ASN A 209 22.06 7.45 2.28
C ASN A 209 20.94 8.43 1.88
N ARG A 210 19.68 8.01 1.97
CA ARG A 210 18.47 8.76 1.59
C ARG A 210 17.35 8.65 2.64
N VAL A 211 17.71 8.32 3.88
CA VAL A 211 16.77 8.08 5.00
C VAL A 211 15.80 9.24 5.19
N LYS A 212 16.29 10.49 5.14
CA LYS A 212 15.45 11.69 5.27
C LYS A 212 14.38 11.78 4.18
N SER A 213 14.76 11.48 2.94
CA SER A 213 13.84 11.47 1.79
C SER A 213 12.84 10.32 1.90
N GLY A 214 13.30 9.14 2.33
CA GLY A 214 12.45 7.98 2.57
C GLY A 214 11.37 8.23 3.62
N LEU A 215 11.77 8.77 4.78
CA LEU A 215 10.85 9.12 5.85
C LEU A 215 9.81 10.15 5.39
N LYS A 216 10.25 11.24 4.74
CA LYS A 216 9.34 12.28 4.22
C LYS A 216 8.33 11.74 3.22
N ALA A 217 8.72 10.74 2.43
CA ALA A 217 7.86 10.16 1.42
C ALA A 217 6.78 9.23 1.99
N VAL A 218 6.98 8.69 3.20
CA VAL A 218 5.98 7.87 3.91
C VAL A 218 5.09 8.73 4.82
N MET A 219 5.66 9.78 5.41
CA MET A 219 4.93 10.67 6.31
C MET A 219 3.81 11.42 5.56
N PRO A 220 2.62 11.61 6.17
CA PRO A 220 1.47 12.27 5.55
C PRO A 220 1.61 13.80 5.55
N LEU A 221 2.76 14.32 5.11
CA LEU A 221 3.07 15.76 5.11
C LEU A 221 2.51 16.50 3.88
N GLY A 222 1.89 15.79 2.94
CA GLY A 222 1.48 16.34 1.65
C GLY A 222 2.66 16.74 0.74
N ALA A 223 3.90 16.43 1.16
CA ALA A 223 5.09 16.67 0.35
C ALA A 223 5.16 15.65 -0.81
N PRO A 224 5.56 16.09 -2.01
CA PRO A 224 5.74 15.16 -3.13
C PRO A 224 6.85 14.16 -2.80
N ASN A 225 6.67 12.90 -3.21
CA ASN A 225 7.71 11.90 -3.09
C ASN A 225 8.95 12.31 -3.92
N THR A 226 10.08 12.46 -3.23
CA THR A 226 11.35 12.88 -3.83
C THR A 226 12.15 11.71 -4.42
N LEU A 227 11.81 10.47 -4.07
CA LEU A 227 12.47 9.26 -4.55
C LEU A 227 11.81 8.78 -5.85
N GLN A 228 12.15 9.39 -6.98
CA GLN A 228 11.53 9.10 -8.28
C GLN A 228 11.86 7.70 -8.83
N ASP A 229 12.93 7.08 -8.34
CA ASP A 229 13.37 5.73 -8.69
C ASP A 229 12.47 4.63 -8.09
N THR A 230 11.54 4.97 -7.18
CA THR A 230 10.60 4.00 -6.58
C THR A 230 9.38 3.73 -7.44
N TYR A 231 8.99 4.66 -8.32
CA TYR A 231 7.78 4.49 -9.13
C TYR A 231 7.92 3.40 -10.19
N ARG A 232 6.96 2.47 -10.19
CA ARG A 232 6.77 1.44 -11.22
C ARG A 232 5.47 1.69 -11.98
N ASN A 233 5.47 1.39 -13.27
CA ASN A 233 4.23 1.32 -14.04
C ASN A 233 3.45 0.05 -13.66
N ILE A 234 2.19 0.23 -13.26
CA ILE A 234 1.26 -0.82 -12.86
C ILE A 234 -0.08 -0.57 -13.55
N ASP A 235 -0.68 -1.61 -14.11
CA ASP A 235 -2.00 -1.52 -14.73
C ASP A 235 -3.12 -1.56 -13.68
N ARG A 236 -4.32 -1.12 -14.04
CA ARG A 236 -5.46 -1.02 -13.12
C ARG A 236 -5.77 -2.34 -12.42
N ARG A 237 -5.70 -3.47 -13.12
CA ARG A 237 -6.04 -4.79 -12.54
C ARG A 237 -5.04 -5.17 -11.46
N ALA A 238 -3.76 -4.97 -11.72
CA ALA A 238 -2.73 -5.24 -10.73
C ALA A 238 -2.80 -4.23 -9.57
N LEU A 239 -3.15 -2.96 -9.82
CA LEU A 239 -3.36 -1.96 -8.77
C LEU A 239 -4.48 -2.34 -7.80
N CYS A 240 -5.53 -3.03 -8.25
CA CYS A 240 -6.59 -3.53 -7.34
C CYS A 240 -6.06 -4.45 -6.24
N THR A 241 -4.91 -5.11 -6.43
CA THR A 241 -4.29 -5.98 -5.41
C THR A 241 -3.68 -5.21 -4.23
N PHE A 242 -3.47 -3.90 -4.38
CA PHE A 242 -2.93 -3.01 -3.33
C PHE A 242 -3.97 -2.67 -2.27
N ALA A 243 -5.24 -3.05 -2.45
CA ALA A 243 -6.26 -2.83 -1.45
C ALA A 243 -5.90 -3.61 -0.17
N PRO A 244 -5.73 -2.93 0.98
CA PRO A 244 -5.35 -3.58 2.25
C PRO A 244 -6.49 -4.44 2.84
N PHE A 245 -7.70 -4.33 2.33
CA PHE A 245 -8.88 -4.99 2.89
C PHE A 245 -9.45 -6.00 1.90
N VAL A 246 -9.15 -7.28 2.11
CA VAL A 246 -9.68 -8.38 1.27
C VAL A 246 -10.86 -9.10 1.94
N SER A 247 -11.02 -8.96 3.26
CA SER A 247 -12.22 -9.41 3.97
C SER A 247 -12.67 -8.36 4.97
N GLY A 248 -13.93 -7.94 4.89
CA GLY A 248 -14.57 -7.39 6.07
C GLY A 248 -14.64 -8.50 7.10
N SER A 249 -14.08 -8.30 8.29
CA SER A 249 -14.42 -9.14 9.44
C SER A 249 -15.94 -9.25 9.47
N GLY A 250 -16.49 -10.46 9.45
CA GLY A 250 -17.92 -10.61 9.74
C GLY A 250 -18.19 -9.86 11.03
N ARG A 251 -19.09 -8.87 11.02
CA ARG A 251 -19.39 -8.09 12.22
C ARG A 251 -19.72 -9.09 13.33
N PHE A 252 -18.99 -9.02 14.43
CA PHE A 252 -19.20 -9.93 15.55
C PHE A 252 -20.61 -9.70 16.10
N ASN A 253 -21.54 -10.55 15.68
CA ASN A 253 -22.92 -10.52 16.14
C ASN A 253 -23.13 -11.46 17.35
N GLY A 254 -22.05 -11.86 18.04
CA GLY A 254 -22.08 -12.94 19.03
C GLY A 254 -22.11 -14.33 18.40
N GLY A 255 -22.56 -15.32 19.17
CA GLY A 255 -22.71 -16.70 18.73
C GLY A 255 -21.49 -17.57 19.05
N ILE A 256 -21.36 -18.69 18.33
CA ILE A 256 -20.35 -19.71 18.60
C ILE A 256 -19.15 -19.58 17.65
N PRO A 257 -17.91 -19.80 18.12
CA PRO A 257 -16.76 -19.83 17.23
C PRO A 257 -16.91 -21.01 16.26
N ILE A 258 -16.74 -20.80 14.96
CA ILE A 258 -16.87 -21.85 13.94
C ILE A 258 -15.53 -22.26 13.33
N GLY A 259 -14.57 -21.35 13.28
CA GLY A 259 -13.25 -21.62 12.74
C GLY A 259 -12.38 -20.38 12.72
N LYS A 260 -11.22 -20.49 12.07
CA LYS A 260 -10.36 -19.35 11.77
C LYS A 260 -10.47 -19.03 10.29
N ASN A 261 -10.63 -17.75 9.98
CA ASN A 261 -10.48 -17.25 8.62
C ASN A 261 -9.03 -17.48 8.18
N LYS A 262 -8.83 -18.20 7.07
CA LYS A 262 -7.48 -18.51 6.59
C LYS A 262 -6.75 -17.30 6.02
N ILE A 263 -7.47 -16.24 5.68
CA ILE A 263 -6.91 -15.01 5.10
C ILE A 263 -6.49 -14.04 6.20
N THR A 264 -7.34 -13.83 7.22
CA THR A 264 -7.05 -12.87 8.31
C THR A 264 -6.52 -13.51 9.58
N GLY A 265 -6.59 -14.84 9.72
CA GLY A 265 -6.27 -15.55 10.96
C GLY A 265 -7.29 -15.35 12.09
N GLN A 266 -8.27 -14.46 11.92
CA GLN A 266 -9.29 -14.13 12.92
C GLN A 266 -10.25 -15.30 13.14
N VAL A 267 -10.73 -15.44 14.38
CA VAL A 267 -11.77 -16.43 14.70
C VAL A 267 -13.11 -15.91 14.17
N GLU A 268 -13.75 -16.71 13.32
CA GLU A 268 -15.07 -16.41 12.79
C GLU A 268 -16.14 -17.00 13.72
N PHE A 269 -17.20 -16.23 13.91
CA PHE A 269 -18.32 -16.59 14.78
C PHE A 269 -19.59 -16.78 13.94
N LEU A 270 -20.33 -17.84 14.26
CA LEU A 270 -21.64 -18.11 13.70
C LEU A 270 -22.70 -17.80 14.76
N ASN A 271 -23.56 -16.83 14.48
CA ASN A 271 -24.78 -16.63 15.24
C ASN A 271 -25.99 -17.10 14.42
N SER A 272 -26.48 -18.31 14.71
CA SER A 272 -27.60 -18.92 13.98
C SER A 272 -28.92 -18.15 14.11
N PHE A 273 -29.09 -17.34 15.16
CA PHE A 273 -30.33 -16.61 15.43
C PHE A 273 -30.20 -15.09 15.28
N GLY A 274 -28.99 -14.60 15.04
CA GLY A 274 -28.69 -13.17 15.01
C GLY A 274 -28.76 -12.50 16.38
N ASN A 275 -28.66 -11.18 16.39
CA ASN A 275 -28.83 -10.35 17.59
C ASN A 275 -30.09 -9.49 17.45
N ALA A 276 -30.33 -8.55 18.39
CA ALA A 276 -31.50 -7.67 18.33
C ALA A 276 -31.53 -6.79 17.07
N ASP A 277 -30.35 -6.38 16.59
CA ASP A 277 -30.19 -5.44 15.48
C ASP A 277 -30.17 -6.14 14.10
N TYR A 278 -29.70 -7.39 14.06
CA TYR A 278 -29.48 -8.16 12.84
C TYR A 278 -29.98 -9.59 13.03
N ARG A 279 -31.24 -9.83 12.65
CA ARG A 279 -31.83 -11.17 12.57
C ARG A 279 -31.85 -11.69 11.14
N PRO A 280 -31.34 -12.90 10.88
CA PRO A 280 -31.52 -13.57 9.61
C PRO A 280 -33.02 -13.70 9.26
N PRO A 281 -33.41 -13.58 7.98
CA PRO A 281 -34.78 -13.83 7.54
C PRO A 281 -35.19 -15.30 7.72
N ASN A 282 -34.22 -16.21 7.79
CA ASN A 282 -34.41 -17.62 8.13
C ASN A 282 -33.26 -18.14 9.00
N TYR A 283 -33.55 -19.14 9.83
CA TYR A 283 -32.59 -19.73 10.77
C TYR A 283 -32.05 -21.09 10.30
N ASN A 284 -32.36 -21.45 9.05
CA ASN A 284 -31.99 -22.74 8.48
C ASN A 284 -30.57 -22.68 7.93
N ILE A 285 -29.77 -23.71 8.23
CA ILE A 285 -28.39 -23.82 7.77
C ILE A 285 -28.20 -25.12 7.00
N GLY A 286 -27.65 -25.02 5.78
CA GLY A 286 -27.23 -26.17 4.98
C GLY A 286 -25.72 -26.37 5.05
N VAL A 287 -25.27 -27.59 5.37
CA VAL A 287 -23.86 -27.98 5.35
C VAL A 287 -23.63 -28.97 4.22
N THR A 288 -22.82 -28.60 3.23
CA THR A 288 -22.53 -29.41 2.05
C THR A 288 -21.03 -29.69 1.93
N GLY A 289 -20.67 -30.73 1.15
CA GLY A 289 -19.29 -31.20 1.05
C GLY A 289 -19.21 -32.67 0.63
N ILE A 290 -18.05 -33.09 0.15
CA ILE A 290 -17.76 -34.48 -0.23
C ILE A 290 -17.58 -35.38 1.01
N SER A 291 -17.56 -36.71 0.83
CA SER A 291 -17.25 -37.62 1.94
C SER A 291 -15.86 -37.33 2.51
N GLY A 292 -15.73 -37.31 3.83
CA GLY A 292 -14.47 -36.97 4.52
C GLY A 292 -14.16 -35.47 4.64
N SER A 293 -14.98 -34.56 4.09
CA SER A 293 -14.70 -33.11 4.14
C SER A 293 -14.96 -32.45 5.52
N GLY A 294 -15.33 -33.23 6.54
CA GLY A 294 -15.60 -32.72 7.88
C GLY A 294 -17.03 -32.24 8.15
N LYS A 295 -18.01 -32.55 7.30
CA LYS A 295 -19.44 -32.17 7.51
C LYS A 295 -19.98 -32.57 8.89
N SER A 296 -19.80 -33.84 9.27
CA SER A 296 -20.29 -34.38 10.55
C SER A 296 -19.54 -33.77 11.74
N LEU A 297 -18.24 -33.49 11.59
CA LEU A 297 -17.44 -32.81 12.61
C LEU A 297 -17.95 -31.38 12.84
N LEU A 298 -18.20 -30.63 11.76
CA LEU A 298 -18.72 -29.28 11.83
C LEU A 298 -20.07 -29.24 12.55
N LEU A 299 -21.00 -30.14 12.19
CA LEU A 299 -22.32 -30.22 12.83
C LEU A 299 -22.22 -30.58 14.31
N LYS A 300 -21.40 -31.56 14.69
CA LYS A 300 -21.16 -31.91 16.11
C LYS A 300 -20.62 -30.72 16.89
N MET A 301 -19.61 -30.04 16.35
CA MET A 301 -19.00 -28.86 16.98
C MET A 301 -20.01 -27.72 17.13
N LYS A 302 -20.84 -27.48 16.11
CA LYS A 302 -21.91 -26.49 16.15
C LYS A 302 -22.89 -26.80 17.28
N LEU A 303 -23.43 -28.02 17.31
CA LEU A 303 -24.43 -28.43 18.30
C LEU A 303 -23.87 -28.38 19.72
N ALA A 304 -22.67 -28.93 19.95
CA ALA A 304 -22.03 -28.91 21.25
C ALA A 304 -21.78 -27.49 21.76
N ARG A 305 -21.35 -26.57 20.89
CA ARG A 305 -21.10 -25.17 21.26
C ARG A 305 -22.39 -24.38 21.46
N GLU A 306 -23.40 -24.56 20.63
CA GLU A 306 -24.66 -23.81 20.81
C GLU A 306 -25.44 -24.28 22.04
N THR A 307 -25.47 -25.60 22.29
CA THR A 307 -26.12 -26.14 23.51
C THR A 307 -25.43 -25.67 24.78
N SER A 308 -24.09 -25.56 24.78
CA SER A 308 -23.33 -25.14 25.97
C SER A 308 -23.19 -23.63 26.15
N LEU A 309 -23.10 -22.85 25.06
CA LEU A 309 -22.79 -21.41 25.10
C LEU A 309 -23.97 -20.51 24.77
N ALA A 310 -24.98 -21.02 24.05
CA ALA A 310 -26.12 -20.24 23.56
C ALA A 310 -27.47 -20.74 24.10
N ASP A 311 -27.45 -21.67 25.07
CA ASP A 311 -28.64 -22.25 25.72
C ASP A 311 -29.70 -22.74 24.72
N THR A 312 -29.24 -23.42 23.66
CA THR A 312 -30.12 -23.94 22.61
C THR A 312 -30.39 -25.42 22.83
N HIS A 313 -31.59 -25.87 22.46
CA HIS A 313 -31.91 -27.29 22.44
C HIS A 313 -31.54 -27.92 21.10
N ALA A 314 -30.85 -29.06 21.13
CA ALA A 314 -30.40 -29.78 19.95
C ALA A 314 -31.01 -31.18 19.89
N MET A 315 -31.53 -31.54 18.71
CA MET A 315 -31.95 -32.91 18.39
C MET A 315 -31.26 -33.34 17.09
N ILE A 316 -30.71 -34.56 17.09
CA ILE A 316 -30.02 -35.14 15.94
C ILE A 316 -30.83 -36.33 15.42
N ILE A 317 -31.08 -36.36 14.12
CA ILE A 317 -31.59 -37.53 13.41
C ILE A 317 -30.41 -38.09 12.62
N ASP A 318 -29.84 -39.20 13.10
CA ASP A 318 -28.69 -39.84 12.49
C ASP A 318 -29.00 -41.30 12.14
N PRO A 319 -29.36 -41.60 10.87
CA PRO A 319 -29.66 -42.96 10.45
C PRO A 319 -28.41 -43.85 10.35
N GLU A 320 -27.19 -43.29 10.35
CA GLU A 320 -25.93 -44.04 10.19
C GLU A 320 -25.21 -44.28 11.53
N GLY A 321 -25.63 -43.63 12.61
CA GLY A 321 -25.11 -43.84 13.97
C GLY A 321 -23.69 -43.30 14.22
N GLY A 322 -23.19 -42.40 13.37
CA GLY A 322 -21.90 -41.74 13.51
C GLY A 322 -21.88 -40.58 14.53
N ALA A 323 -23.04 -40.07 14.93
CA ALA A 323 -23.20 -38.92 15.83
C ALA A 323 -23.05 -39.28 17.31
N THR A 324 -23.41 -40.52 17.70
CA THR A 324 -23.48 -40.99 19.09
C THR A 324 -22.26 -41.77 19.57
N ARG A 325 -21.27 -42.03 18.70
CA ARG A 325 -20.13 -42.94 18.97
C ARG A 325 -18.76 -42.28 19.17
N SER A 326 -18.70 -40.99 19.49
CA SER A 326 -17.44 -40.29 19.76
C SER A 326 -17.60 -39.18 20.77
#